data_AF-A0A4R6KMM9-F1
#
_entry.id   AF-A0A4R6KMM9-F1
#
_cell.length_a   1.000
_cell.length_b   1.000
_cell.length_c   1.000
_cell.angle_alpha   90.00
_cell.angle_beta   90.00
_cell.angle_gamma   90.00
#
_symmetry.space_group_name_H-M   'P 1'
#
loop_
_entity.id
_entity.type
_entity.pdbx_description
1 polymer ?
#
loop_
_entity_poly.entity_id
_entity_poly.type
_entity_poly.pdbx_seq_one_letter_code
_entity_poly.pdbx_strand_id
1 'polypeptide(L)' 'MRVSVPTRDELARVAEDEFGGISLDEALRIVLFEHASAAAIARLSADPEALSEYRAEAEGLEGVDTEIAEW' A
#
# COMPACT_ATOMS: atom_id res chain seq x y z
N MET A 1 -12.57 -17.26 4.95
CA MET A 1 -12.84 -17.33 3.49
C MET A 1 -11.85 -18.31 2.87
N ARG A 2 -12.25 -19.09 1.85
CA ARG A 2 -11.32 -19.96 1.10
C ARG A 2 -10.98 -19.30 -0.23
N VAL A 3 -9.71 -19.37 -0.63
CA VAL A 3 -9.23 -18.87 -1.92
C VAL A 3 -9.29 -20.02 -2.93
N SER A 4 -9.71 -19.73 -4.16
CA SER A 4 -9.73 -20.73 -5.23
C SER A 4 -8.30 -21.09 -5.65
N VAL A 5 -8.10 -22.32 -6.16
CA VAL A 5 -6.79 -22.73 -6.70
C VAL A 5 -6.32 -21.77 -7.82
N PRO A 6 -7.16 -21.39 -8.81
CA PRO A 6 -6.77 -20.40 -9.82
C PRO A 6 -6.28 -19.07 -9.23
N THR A 7 -6.97 -18.53 -8.22
CA THR A 7 -6.57 -17.27 -7.56
C THR A 7 -5.25 -17.41 -6.81
N ARG A 8 -5.04 -18.54 -6.13
CA ARG A 8 -3.77 -18.82 -5.45
C ARG A 8 -2.62 -18.91 -6.45
N ASP A 9 -2.84 -19.60 -7.56
CA ASP A 9 -1.82 -19.79 -8.60
C ASP A 9 -1.53 -18.47 -9.35
N GLU A 10 -2.53 -17.60 -9.48
CA GLU A 10 -2.34 -16.24 -9.97
C GLU A 10 -1.48 -15.40 -9.04
N LEU A 11 -1.77 -15.41 -7.74
CA LEU A 11 -0.94 -14.71 -6.76
C LEU A 11 0.50 -15.27 -6.72
N ALA A 12 0.67 -16.58 -6.94
CA ALA A 12 2.01 -17.18 -7.04
C ALA A 12 2.78 -16.68 -8.27
N ARG A 13 2.12 -16.50 -9.41
CA ARG A 13 2.74 -15.89 -10.60
C ARG A 13 3.14 -14.44 -10.33
N VAL A 14 2.27 -13.64 -9.72
CA VAL A 14 2.61 -12.24 -9.36
C VAL A 14 3.82 -12.21 -8.41
N ALA A 15 3.86 -13.09 -7.41
CA ALA A 15 4.97 -13.19 -6.47
C ALA A 15 6.31 -13.46 -7.18
N GLU A 16 6.31 -14.33 -8.19
CA GLU A 16 7.49 -14.67 -8.98
C GLU A 16 7.86 -13.57 -9.98
N ASP A 17 6.91 -13.16 -10.82
CA ASP A 17 7.13 -12.34 -12.00
C ASP A 17 7.30 -10.86 -11.66
N GLU A 18 6.56 -10.34 -10.68
CA GLU A 18 6.45 -8.90 -10.40
C GLU A 18 7.19 -8.51 -9.11
N PHE A 19 7.20 -9.40 -8.12
CA PHE A 19 7.77 -9.12 -6.81
C PHE A 19 9.13 -9.79 -6.56
N GLY A 20 9.69 -10.49 -7.56
CA GLY A 20 11.05 -11.02 -7.50
C GLY A 20 11.19 -12.31 -6.68
N GLY A 21 10.20 -13.20 -6.74
CA GLY A 21 10.27 -14.52 -6.11
C GLY A 21 10.00 -14.52 -4.60
N ILE A 22 9.22 -13.56 -4.11
CA ILE A 22 8.84 -13.51 -2.68
C ILE A 22 7.83 -14.61 -2.32
N SER A 23 7.65 -14.82 -1.02
CA SER A 23 6.62 -15.74 -0.53
C SER A 23 5.21 -15.29 -0.91
N LEU A 24 4.30 -16.25 -1.03
CA LEU A 24 2.88 -15.98 -1.30
C LEU A 24 2.22 -15.10 -0.21
N ASP A 25 2.67 -15.23 1.05
CA ASP A 25 2.18 -14.39 2.17
C ASP A 25 2.63 -12.94 2.03
N GLU A 26 3.89 -12.72 1.66
CA GLU A 26 4.42 -11.38 1.37
C GLU A 26 3.69 -10.76 0.19
N ALA A 27 3.50 -11.51 -0.91
CA ALA A 27 2.74 -11.04 -2.06
C ALA A 27 1.30 -10.68 -1.68
N LEU A 28 0.64 -11.48 -0.82
CA LEU A 28 -0.69 -11.17 -0.32
C LEU A 28 -0.70 -9.86 0.48
N ARG A 29 0.30 -9.64 1.35
CA ARG A 29 0.40 -8.39 2.13
C ARG A 29 0.58 -7.17 1.24
N ILE A 30 1.40 -7.27 0.20
CA ILE A 30 1.56 -6.21 -0.79
C ILE A 30 0.24 -5.92 -1.50
N VAL A 31 -0.44 -6.94 -2.04
CA VAL A 31 -1.73 -6.76 -2.75
C VAL A 31 -2.80 -6.16 -1.85
N LEU A 32 -2.86 -6.57 -0.57
CA LEU A 32 -3.79 -5.98 0.40
C LEU A 32 -3.47 -4.51 0.68
N PHE A 33 -2.19 -4.16 0.79
CA PHE A 33 -1.74 -2.79 0.94
C PHE A 33 -2.06 -1.93 -0.29
N GLU A 34 -1.83 -2.45 -1.49
CA GLU A 34 -2.17 -1.78 -2.75
C GLU A 34 -3.68 -1.53 -2.86
N HIS A 35 -4.51 -2.51 -2.51
CA HIS A 35 -5.96 -2.35 -2.49
C HIS A 35 -6.40 -1.24 -1.51
N ALA A 36 -5.84 -1.24 -0.30
CA ALA A 36 -6.14 -0.22 0.71
C ALA A 36 -5.70 1.18 0.24
N SER A 37 -4.51 1.27 -0.36
CA SER A 37 -3.95 2.50 -0.93
C SER A 37 -4.83 3.04 -2.05
N ALA A 38 -5.22 2.20 -3.01
CA ALA A 38 -6.11 2.58 -4.10
C ALA A 38 -7.46 3.09 -3.58
N ALA A 39 -8.03 2.43 -2.55
CA ALA A 39 -9.27 2.87 -1.93
C ALA A 39 -9.12 4.21 -1.20
N ALA A 40 -7.97 4.46 -0.54
CA ALA A 40 -7.69 5.73 0.11
C ALA A 40 -7.52 6.87 -0.90
N ILE A 41 -6.76 6.63 -1.98
CA ILE A 41 -6.58 7.59 -3.07
C ILE A 41 -7.91 7.94 -3.73
N ALA A 42 -8.77 6.94 -3.97
CA ALA A 42 -10.09 7.18 -4.56
C ALA A 42 -10.96 8.07 -3.66
N ARG A 43 -10.93 7.85 -2.33
CA ARG A 43 -11.64 8.69 -1.36
C ARG A 43 -11.13 10.13 -1.36
N LEU A 44 -9.81 10.33 -1.29
CA LEU A 44 -9.20 11.67 -1.34
C LEU A 44 -9.47 12.38 -2.67
N SER A 45 -9.42 11.65 -3.79
CA SER A 45 -9.68 12.22 -5.12
C SER A 45 -11.13 12.69 -5.29
N ALA A 46 -12.06 12.10 -4.55
CA ALA A 46 -13.47 12.48 -4.55
C ALA A 46 -13.78 13.66 -3.62
N ASP A 47 -12.83 14.08 -2.77
CA ASP A 47 -13.00 15.13 -1.77
C ASP A 47 -11.84 16.14 -1.84
N PRO A 48 -12.00 17.24 -2.61
CA PRO A 48 -10.96 18.26 -2.77
C PRO A 48 -10.56 18.96 -1.47
N GLU A 49 -11.46 19.06 -0.48
CA GLU A 49 -11.16 19.69 0.81
C GLU A 49 -10.26 18.76 1.63
N ALA A 50 -10.63 17.49 1.77
CA ALA A 50 -9.80 16.49 2.42
C ALA A 50 -8.43 16.31 1.75
N LEU A 51 -8.37 16.39 0.41
CA LEU A 51 -7.10 16.37 -0.32
C LEU A 51 -6.23 17.60 -0.02
N SER A 52 -6.85 18.78 0.11
CA SER A 52 -6.15 20.01 0.46
C SER A 52 -5.58 19.95 1.88
N GLU A 53 -6.37 19.45 2.84
CA GLU A 53 -5.92 19.24 4.23
C GLU A 53 -4.75 18.26 4.30
N TYR A 54 -4.86 17.11 3.62
CA TYR A 54 -3.79 16.11 3.57
C TYR A 54 -2.47 16.69 3.01
N ARG A 55 -2.54 17.51 1.95
CA ARG A 55 -1.36 18.16 1.37
C ARG A 55 -0.74 19.18 2.33
N ALA A 56 -1.55 19.99 2.97
CA ALA A 56 -1.07 20.98 3.93
C ALA A 56 -0.37 20.31 5.13
N GLU A 57 -0.89 19.18 5.61
CA GLU A 57 -0.24 18.36 6.63
C GLU A 57 1.09 17.79 6.13
N ALA A 58 1.11 17.18 4.94
CA ALA A 58 2.32 16.59 4.35
C ALA A 58 3.45 17.63 4.15
N GLU A 59 3.12 18.80 3.62
CA GLU A 59 4.07 19.93 3.48
C GLU A 59 4.61 20.37 4.85
N GLY A 60 3.78 20.36 5.90
CA GLY A 60 4.20 20.67 7.27
C GLY A 60 5.20 19.67 7.86
N LEU A 61 5.20 18.43 7.37
CA LEU A 61 6.07 17.34 7.84
C LEU A 61 7.34 17.18 7.00
N GLU A 62 7.37 17.66 5.76
CA GLU A 62 8.47 17.51 4.79
C GLU A 62 9.82 18.09 5.30
N GLY A 63 9.80 18.99 6.27
CA GLY A 63 11.00 19.58 6.88
C GLY A 63 11.42 19.00 8.24
N VAL A 64 10.73 17.98 8.76
CA VAL A 64 11.01 17.43 10.09
C VAL A 64 11.93 16.22 9.97
N ASP A 65 13.23 16.47 9.78
CA ASP A 65 14.25 15.43 10.04
C ASP A 65 14.30 15.20 11.56
N THR A 66 13.91 14.02 12.01
CA THR A 66 14.03 13.60 13.41
C THR A 66 15.10 12.52 13.51
N GLU A 67 16.06 12.70 14.42
CA GLU A 67 17.00 11.63 14.75
C GLU A 67 16.23 10.49 15.41
N ILE A 68 16.28 9.30 14.81
CA ILE A 68 15.78 8.09 15.45
C ILE A 68 16.84 7.66 16.45
N ALA A 69 16.60 7.95 17.74
CA ALA A 69 17.39 7.37 18.80
C ALA A 69 17.02 5.88 18.92
N GLU A 70 17.98 4.99 18.72
CA GLU A 70 17.84 3.57 19.07
C GLU A 70 17.99 3.45 20.59
N TRP A 71 16.98 2.84 21.24
CA TRP A 71 16.96 2.57 22.69
C TRP A 71 17.35 1.12 22.97
#